data_AF-A0A0C5BW58-F1
#
_entry.id   AF-A0A0C5BW58-F1
#
_cell.length_a   1.000
_cell.length_b   1.000
_cell.length_c   1.000
_cell.angle_alpha   90.00
_cell.angle_beta   90.00
_cell.angle_gamma   90.00
#
_symmetry.space_group_name_H-M   'P 1'
#
loop_
_entity.id
_entity.type
_entity.pdbx_description
1 polymer ?
#
loop_
_entity_poly.entity_id
_entity_poly.type
_entity_poly.pdbx_seq_one_letter_code
_entity_poly.pdbx_strand_id
1 'polypeptide(L)' 'MHCDDKRTLFVLKQGIEETWESLKKSDFTDEYLIKKLNNEIQEYFDYRKSS' A
#
# COMPACT_ATOMS: atom_id res chain seq x y z
N MET A 1 -24.67 0.12 -4.82
CA MET A 1 -23.79 -0.85 -4.11
C MET A 1 -22.52 -0.09 -3.75
N HIS A 2 -22.43 0.39 -2.51
CA HIS A 2 -21.28 1.13 -1.94
C HIS A 2 -20.70 0.26 -0.82
N CYS A 3 -20.26 -0.94 -1.20
CA CYS A 3 -19.66 -1.93 -0.30
C CYS A 3 -18.20 -2.22 -0.68
N ASP A 4 -17.74 -1.73 -1.83
CA ASP A 4 -16.40 -1.96 -2.34
C ASP A 4 -15.37 -1.00 -1.73
N ASP A 5 -15.73 0.25 -1.39
CA ASP A 5 -14.77 1.26 -0.92
C ASP A 5 -14.01 0.88 0.36
N LYS A 6 -14.73 0.32 1.34
CA LYS A 6 -14.10 -0.14 2.59
C LYS A 6 -13.23 -1.37 2.38
N ARG A 7 -13.61 -2.25 1.43
CA ARG A 7 -12.84 -3.45 1.08
C ARG A 7 -11.58 -3.08 0.33
N THR A 8 -11.66 -2.13 -0.59
CA THR A 8 -10.51 -1.63 -1.36
C THR A 8 -9.49 -0.98 -0.45
N LEU A 9 -9.89 -0.08 0.47
CA LEU A 9 -8.97 0.52 1.44
C LEU A 9 -8.31 -0.52 2.34
N PHE A 10 -9.03 -1.58 2.72
CA PHE A 10 -8.47 -2.66 3.52
C PHE A 10 -7.40 -3.47 2.75
N VAL A 11 -7.68 -3.80 1.47
CA VAL A 11 -6.73 -4.50 0.59
C VAL A 11 -5.49 -3.65 0.33
N LEU A 12 -5.67 -2.36 0.02
CA LEU A 12 -4.56 -1.43 -0.19
C LEU A 12 -3.68 -1.31 1.06
N LYS A 13 -4.31 -1.24 2.24
CA LYS A 13 -3.57 -1.23 3.52
C LYS A 13 -2.78 -2.53 3.72
N GLN A 14 -3.37 -3.69 3.46
CA GLN A 14 -2.65 -4.96 3.53
C GLN A 14 -1.44 -5.00 2.59
N GLY A 15 -1.58 -4.54 1.35
CA GLY A 15 -0.46 -4.48 0.40
C GLY A 15 0.71 -3.64 0.91
N ILE A 16 0.42 -2.48 1.51
CA ILE A 16 1.42 -1.61 2.15
C ILE A 16 2.13 -2.36 3.30
N GLU A 17 1.37 -3.05 4.17
CA GLU A 17 1.94 -3.80 5.29
C GLU A 17 2.85 -4.95 4.82
N GLU A 18 2.45 -5.69 3.78
CA GLU A 18 3.24 -6.77 3.17
C GLU A 18 4.54 -6.26 2.53
N THR A 19 4.46 -5.17 1.77
CA THR A 19 5.65 -4.55 1.15
C THR A 19 6.58 -3.96 2.22
N TRP A 20 6.04 -3.37 3.29
CA TRP A 20 6.83 -2.86 4.42
C TRP A 20 7.58 -3.98 5.16
N GLU A 21 6.92 -5.11 5.45
CA GLU A 21 7.56 -6.28 6.06
C GLU A 21 8.66 -6.86 5.15
N SER A 22 8.44 -6.87 3.84
CA SER A 22 9.44 -7.30 2.87
C SER A 22 10.64 -6.33 2.85
N LEU A 23 10.39 -5.03 2.91
CA LEU A 23 11.43 -4.01 2.92
C LEU A 23 12.27 -4.06 4.21
N LYS A 24 11.66 -4.33 5.37
CA LYS A 24 12.40 -4.60 6.62
C LYS A 24 13.33 -5.80 6.50
N LYS A 25 12.88 -6.89 5.86
CA LYS A 25 13.71 -8.08 5.66
C LYS A 25 14.91 -7.80 4.75
N SER A 26 14.77 -6.85 3.83
CA SER A 26 15.84 -6.37 2.96
C SER A 26 16.68 -5.23 3.58
N ASP A 27 16.56 -4.96 4.88
CA ASP A 27 17.24 -3.86 5.58
C ASP A 27 17.08 -2.49 4.89
N PHE A 28 15.92 -2.27 4.25
CA PHE A 28 15.63 -1.05 3.48
C PHE A 28 16.63 -0.76 2.34
N THR A 29 17.31 -1.77 1.82
CA THR A 29 18.29 -1.61 0.72
C THR A 29 17.69 -1.87 -0.67
N ASP A 30 16.51 -2.48 -0.72
CA ASP A 30 15.85 -2.86 -1.96
C ASP A 30 15.07 -1.68 -2.55
N GLU A 31 15.67 -0.97 -3.51
CA GLU A 31 15.09 0.20 -4.18
C GLU A 31 13.73 -0.12 -4.83
N TYR A 32 13.56 -1.34 -5.35
CA TYR A 32 12.32 -1.76 -5.96
C TYR A 32 11.19 -1.81 -4.92
N LEU A 33 11.45 -2.40 -3.75
CA LEU A 33 10.50 -2.42 -2.64
C LEU A 33 10.19 -1.01 -2.11
N ILE A 34 11.17 -0.11 -2.06
CA ILE A 34 10.95 1.29 -1.67
C ILE A 34 10.00 1.99 -2.66
N LYS A 35 10.27 1.86 -3.96
CA LYS A 35 9.42 2.46 -5.01
C LYS A 35 8.01 1.87 -4.99
N LYS A 36 7.90 0.55 -4.82
CA LYS A 36 6.62 -0.15 -4.71
C LYS A 36 5.81 0.36 -3.52
N LEU A 37 6.44 0.43 -2.34
CA LEU A 37 5.81 0.93 -1.12
C LEU A 37 5.28 2.37 -1.30
N ASN A 38 6.08 3.24 -1.91
CA ASN A 38 5.67 4.62 -2.17
C ASN A 38 4.44 4.68 -3.10
N ASN A 39 4.40 3.85 -4.14
CA ASN A 39 3.26 3.78 -5.05
C ASN A 39 1.99 3.27 -4.34
N GLU A 40 2.11 2.20 -3.54
CA GLU A 40 0.98 1.64 -2.78
C GLU A 40 0.42 2.65 -1.75
N ILE A 41 1.29 3.42 -1.09
CA ILE A 41 0.89 4.50 -0.18
C ILE A 41 0.16 5.62 -0.95
N GLN A 42 0.69 6.04 -2.10
CA GLN A 42 0.04 7.06 -2.93
C GLN A 42 -1.34 6.60 -3.39
N GLU A 43 -1.47 5.37 -3.88
CA GLU A 43 -2.75 4.79 -4.31
C GLU A 43 -3.76 4.72 -3.16
N TYR A 44 -3.33 4.30 -1.97
CA TYR A 44 -4.18 4.33 -0.77
C TYR A 44 -4.68 5.74 -0.43
N PHE A 45 -3.80 6.75 -0.49
CA PHE A 45 -4.18 8.13 -0.21
C PHE A 45 -5.09 8.72 -1.29
N ASP A 46 -4.85 8.41 -2.56
CA ASP A 46 -5.67 8.89 -3.68
C ASP A 46 -7.08 8.30 -3.60
N TYR A 47 -7.17 6.98 -3.40
CA TYR A 47 -8.44 6.29 -3.19
C TYR A 47 -9.18 6.86 -1.98
N ARG A 48 -8.48 7.06 -0.85
CA ARG A 48 -9.08 7.62 0.36
C ARG A 48 -9.56 9.07 0.20
N LYS A 49 -8.93 9.87 -0.66
CA LYS A 49 -9.35 11.25 -0.95
C LYS A 49 -10.51 11.33 -1.95
N SER A 50 -10.59 10.34 -2.85
CA SER A 50 -11.61 10.24 -3.89
C SER A 50 -12.93 9.62 -3.38
N SER A 51 -12.89 8.94 -2.23
CA SER A 51 -14.01 8.23 -1.57
C SER A 51 -14.66 9.05 -0.45
#